data_AF-A0A938S0W3-F1
#
_entry.id   AF-A0A938S0W3-F1
#
_cell.length_a   1.000
_cell.length_b   1.000
_cell.length_c   1.000
_cell.angle_alpha   90.00
_cell.angle_beta   90.00
_cell.angle_gamma   90.00
#
_symmetry.space_group_name_H-M   'P 1'
#
loop_
_entity.id
_entity.type
_entity.pdbx_description
1 polymer ?
#
loop_
_entity_poly.entity_id
_entity_poly.type
_entity_poly.pdbx_seq_one_letter_code
_entity_poly.pdbx_strand_id
1 'polypeptide(L)'
;MTRRKPLIVLGLLATLCAPAFAATETDYLAVFMEGKKVGYAIHTRTEAGGRVTTSEEVRITISRIGIPVTIQMTETSVETAAGKPLRFETVQQLGAMTMMKVAGTIDDAGAVELTSSSMGQEQKSTMPWPAGAVMAEGLRLLTLENGLKPGVEYTVDIFSPGVMQAVNTSVKIGEKKPVDLLGRVVKLTEVTTVLRMPGAGQLSSTSFVDDKMRTLKSVVPIAGMQVEMVDCPKEFALGSNDVLDLIDRMFVKSPQPIDNPGAASSITYVIRPAQGADFTIPSSDNQTAQRLPDGRISLEIKPVRVSKGGTFPYKGDDPKLLEATKPTRFLQSDDKRIVDLARQA
;
A
#
# COMPACT_ATOMS: atom_id res chain seq x y z
N MET A 1 -19.44 -8.43 -13.62
CA MET A 1 -18.57 -7.34 -13.12
C MET A 1 -17.59 -7.93 -12.13
N THR A 2 -16.41 -8.34 -12.59
CA THR A 2 -15.34 -8.89 -11.74
C THR A 2 -14.67 -7.75 -10.99
N ARG A 3 -15.09 -7.54 -9.73
CA ARG A 3 -14.39 -6.63 -8.81
C ARG A 3 -12.99 -7.19 -8.56
N ARG A 4 -11.97 -6.43 -8.96
CA ARG A 4 -10.56 -6.70 -8.63
C ARG A 4 -10.45 -6.87 -7.10
N LYS A 5 -9.77 -7.92 -6.63
CA LYS A 5 -9.54 -8.17 -5.21
C LYS A 5 -8.81 -6.96 -4.59
N PRO A 6 -9.14 -6.53 -3.36
CA PRO A 6 -8.44 -5.44 -2.70
C PRO A 6 -7.00 -5.89 -2.43
N LEU A 7 -6.06 -5.31 -3.17
CA LEU A 7 -4.64 -5.42 -2.87
C LEU A 7 -4.41 -4.53 -1.64
N ILE A 8 -3.78 -5.06 -0.58
CA ILE A 8 -3.27 -4.21 0.51
C ILE A 8 -2.08 -3.47 -0.08
N VAL A 9 -2.36 -2.30 -0.64
CA VAL A 9 -1.35 -1.34 -1.07
C VAL A 9 -1.09 -0.45 0.11
N LEU A 10 0.04 -0.66 0.76
CA LEU A 10 0.56 0.33 1.69
C LEU A 10 1.09 1.47 0.82
N GLY A 11 0.29 2.52 0.63
CA GLY A 11 0.81 3.76 0.05
C GLY A 11 1.84 4.33 1.02
N LEU A 12 3.08 4.46 0.57
CA LEU A 12 4.10 5.21 1.32
C LEU A 12 3.62 6.65 1.42
N LEU A 13 3.46 7.11 2.65
CA LEU A 13 3.01 8.47 2.92
C LEU A 13 4.24 9.36 2.85
N ALA A 14 4.27 10.22 1.83
CA ALA A 14 5.35 11.19 1.63
C ALA A 14 5.59 11.98 2.94
N THR A 15 6.71 11.72 3.61
CA THR A 15 7.16 12.54 4.74
C THR A 15 7.81 13.80 4.19
N LEU A 16 7.37 14.96 4.68
CA LEU A 16 7.80 16.27 4.19
C LEU A 16 9.07 16.70 4.91
N CYS A 17 10.12 17.06 4.16
CA CYS A 17 11.38 17.60 4.68
C CYS A 17 11.58 19.08 4.30
N ALA A 18 12.38 19.83 5.05
CA ALA A 18 12.62 21.27 4.82
C ALA A 18 13.66 21.49 3.69
N PRO A 19 14.12 22.73 3.41
CA PRO A 19 15.19 22.97 2.45
C PRO A 19 16.49 23.46 3.12
N ALA A 20 17.63 22.90 2.70
CA ALA A 20 18.95 23.53 2.82
C ALA A 20 19.88 23.18 1.63
N PHE A 21 20.76 24.12 1.26
CA PHE A 21 21.70 24.07 0.12
C PHE A 21 22.47 22.76 -0.02
N ALA A 22 22.47 22.14 -1.21
CA ALA A 22 23.18 20.89 -1.53
C ALA A 22 23.24 19.92 -0.33
N ALA A 23 22.11 19.80 0.37
CA ALA A 23 22.01 19.07 1.61
C ALA A 23 21.18 17.82 1.34
N THR A 24 21.74 16.69 1.72
CA THR A 24 20.94 15.49 1.94
C THR A 24 20.32 15.63 3.32
N GLU A 25 19.00 15.77 3.35
CA GLU A 25 18.22 15.66 4.58
C GLU A 25 17.87 14.18 4.78
N THR A 26 17.94 13.70 6.02
CA THR A 26 17.61 12.31 6.36
C THR A 26 16.89 12.28 7.69
N ASP A 27 15.66 11.77 7.66
CA ASP A 27 14.85 11.56 8.85
C ASP A 27 14.68 10.07 9.12
N TYR A 28 14.69 9.71 10.39
CA TYR A 28 14.50 8.34 10.87
C TYR A 28 13.25 8.27 11.72
N LEU A 29 12.33 7.37 11.36
CA LEU A 29 11.10 7.15 12.11
C LEU A 29 11.07 5.71 12.63
N ALA A 30 10.70 5.54 13.89
CA ALA A 30 10.33 4.23 14.42
C ALA A 30 8.88 3.92 14.03
N VAL A 31 8.65 2.70 13.52
CA VAL A 31 7.31 2.24 13.14
C VAL A 31 6.76 1.38 14.26
N PHE A 32 5.60 1.76 14.77
CA PHE A 32 4.86 1.04 15.79
C PHE A 32 3.56 0.49 15.23
N MET A 33 3.19 -0.71 15.69
CA MET A 33 1.87 -1.28 15.50
C MET A 33 1.38 -1.79 16.84
N GLU A 34 0.18 -1.38 17.25
CA GLU A 34 -0.40 -1.76 18.56
C GLU A 34 0.54 -1.45 19.74
N GLY A 35 1.25 -0.32 19.66
CA GLY A 35 2.20 0.14 20.68
C GLY A 35 3.55 -0.61 20.68
N LYS A 36 3.74 -1.63 19.83
CA LYS A 36 5.00 -2.38 19.70
C LYS A 36 5.85 -1.82 18.57
N LYS A 37 7.15 -1.64 18.77
CA LYS A 37 8.06 -1.22 17.70
C LYS A 37 8.30 -2.40 16.77
N VAL A 38 7.80 -2.31 15.55
CA VAL A 38 7.81 -3.39 14.56
C VAL A 38 8.72 -3.10 13.37
N GLY A 39 9.30 -1.91 13.32
CA GLY A 39 10.06 -1.49 12.16
C GLY A 39 10.61 -0.07 12.24
N TYR A 40 11.01 0.43 11.08
CA TYR A 40 11.44 1.79 10.88
C TYR A 40 11.03 2.30 9.49
N ALA A 41 11.04 3.62 9.35
CA ALA A 41 11.06 4.31 8.08
C ALA A 41 12.27 5.24 8.01
N ILE A 42 12.83 5.39 6.81
CA ILE A 42 13.90 6.33 6.50
C ILE A 42 13.41 7.20 5.36
N HIS A 43 13.38 8.50 5.58
CA HIS A 43 13.11 9.47 4.54
C HIS A 43 14.40 10.20 4.19
N THR A 44 14.64 10.37 2.89
CA THR A 44 15.77 11.15 2.40
C THR A 44 15.31 12.12 1.33
N ARG A 45 15.83 13.34 1.39
CA ARG A 45 15.67 14.35 0.33
C ARG A 45 17.04 14.89 -0.01
N THR A 46 17.44 14.79 -1.28
CA THR A 46 18.71 15.31 -1.78
C THR A 46 18.43 16.27 -2.93
N GLU A 47 18.92 17.50 -2.80
CA GLU A 47 18.84 18.50 -3.86
C GLU A 47 20.23 18.73 -4.48
N ALA A 48 20.40 18.35 -5.74
CA ALA A 48 21.68 18.45 -6.44
C ALA A 48 21.47 18.61 -7.96
N GLY A 49 22.25 19.51 -8.57
CA GLY A 49 22.26 19.67 -10.04
C GLY A 49 20.89 20.04 -10.63
N GLY A 50 20.08 20.84 -9.93
CA GLY A 50 18.74 21.25 -10.37
C GLY A 50 17.67 20.16 -10.26
N ARG A 51 18.00 19.03 -9.63
CA ARG A 51 17.10 17.91 -9.38
C ARG A 51 16.92 17.69 -7.89
N VAL A 52 15.73 17.25 -7.51
CA VAL A 52 15.42 16.77 -6.18
C VAL A 52 15.17 15.28 -6.26
N THR A 53 15.91 14.51 -5.48
CA THR A 53 15.67 13.08 -5.30
C THR A 53 15.09 12.87 -3.91
N THR A 54 13.91 12.26 -3.85
CA THR A 54 13.28 11.85 -2.60
C THR A 54 13.26 10.35 -2.54
N SER A 55 13.67 9.75 -1.42
CA SER A 55 13.59 8.31 -1.21
C SER A 55 12.97 8.01 0.14
N GLU A 56 12.01 7.09 0.15
CA GLU A 56 11.34 6.61 1.35
C GLU A 56 11.51 5.11 1.45
N GLU A 57 12.14 4.67 2.54
CA GLU A 57 12.29 3.27 2.87
C GLU A 57 11.44 2.95 4.09
N VAL A 58 10.63 1.91 4.03
CA VAL A 58 9.90 1.37 5.17
C VAL A 58 10.25 -0.10 5.31
N ARG A 59 10.65 -0.50 6.52
CA ARG A 59 10.90 -1.88 6.88
C ARG A 59 10.08 -2.25 8.11
N ILE A 60 9.18 -3.20 7.94
CA ILE A 60 8.28 -3.69 8.99
C ILE A 60 8.44 -5.20 9.12
N THR A 61 8.57 -5.69 10.35
CA THR A 61 8.62 -7.12 10.64
C THR A 61 7.48 -7.47 11.59
N ILE A 62 6.65 -8.43 11.18
CA ILE A 62 5.57 -9.01 11.98
C ILE A 62 5.77 -10.52 12.11
N SER A 63 5.20 -11.14 13.13
CA SER A 63 5.17 -12.59 13.28
C SER A 63 3.83 -13.16 12.81
N ARG A 64 3.87 -14.33 12.19
CA ARG A 64 2.70 -15.16 11.91
C ARG A 64 3.00 -16.58 12.39
N ILE A 65 2.38 -17.02 13.48
CA ILE A 65 2.63 -18.36 14.07
C ILE A 65 4.12 -18.51 14.42
N GLY A 66 4.72 -17.49 15.02
CA GLY A 66 6.15 -17.46 15.33
C GLY A 66 7.10 -17.32 14.13
N ILE A 67 6.59 -17.31 12.89
CA ILE A 67 7.39 -17.11 11.68
C ILE A 67 7.48 -15.61 11.38
N PRO A 68 8.67 -14.99 11.41
CA PRO A 68 8.82 -13.60 11.08
C PRO A 68 8.61 -13.38 9.58
N VAL A 69 7.74 -12.44 9.24
CA VAL A 69 7.50 -11.93 7.90
C VAL A 69 7.96 -10.48 7.88
N THR A 70 8.97 -10.19 7.06
CA THR A 70 9.44 -8.82 6.84
C THR A 70 8.90 -8.29 5.52
N ILE A 71 8.38 -7.07 5.59
CA ILE A 71 7.96 -6.25 4.47
C ILE A 71 8.97 -5.13 4.39
N GLN A 72 9.62 -5.00 3.24
CA GLN A 72 10.47 -3.86 2.93
C GLN A 72 9.96 -3.20 1.66
N MET A 73 9.83 -1.89 1.70
CA MET A 73 9.42 -1.10 0.56
C MET A 73 10.31 0.12 0.46
N THR A 74 10.81 0.38 -0.75
CA THR A 74 11.53 1.60 -1.07
C THR A 74 10.83 2.26 -2.23
N GLU A 75 10.55 3.55 -2.11
CA GLU A 75 10.08 4.39 -3.20
C GLU A 75 11.07 5.53 -3.39
N THR A 76 11.47 5.78 -4.63
CA THR A 76 12.36 6.87 -4.99
C THR A 76 11.73 7.68 -6.11
N SER A 77 11.58 8.99 -5.92
CA SER A 77 11.18 9.93 -6.96
C SER A 77 12.34 10.84 -7.31
N VAL A 78 12.44 11.23 -8.58
CA VAL A 78 13.30 12.33 -9.01
C VAL A 78 12.46 13.34 -9.77
N GLU A 79 12.56 14.58 -9.32
CA GLU A 79 11.82 15.72 -9.81
C GLU A 79 12.78 16.87 -10.11
N THR A 80 12.34 17.86 -10.88
CA THR A 80 13.05 19.15 -10.96
C THR A 80 12.91 19.90 -9.63
N ALA A 81 13.73 20.93 -9.41
CA ALA A 81 13.56 21.83 -8.25
C ALA A 81 12.19 22.54 -8.20
N ALA A 82 11.45 22.56 -9.31
CA ALA A 82 10.08 23.08 -9.39
C ALA A 82 9.01 21.99 -9.19
N GLY A 83 9.38 20.76 -8.83
CA GLY A 83 8.45 19.64 -8.61
C GLY A 83 7.91 18.99 -9.89
N LYS A 84 8.55 19.19 -11.06
CA LYS A 84 8.18 18.47 -12.30
C LYS A 84 8.69 17.02 -12.22
N PRO A 85 7.84 16.00 -12.35
CA PRO A 85 8.24 14.58 -12.40
C PRO A 85 9.23 14.27 -13.51
N LEU A 86 10.29 13.50 -13.20
CA LEU A 86 11.29 13.04 -14.18
C LEU A 86 11.42 11.52 -14.21
N ARG A 87 11.50 10.88 -13.05
CA ARG A 87 11.51 9.41 -12.93
C ARG A 87 11.06 8.96 -11.56
N PHE A 88 10.67 7.70 -11.46
CA PHE A 88 10.39 7.05 -10.20
C PHE A 88 10.88 5.61 -10.21
N GLU A 89 11.09 5.07 -9.02
CA GLU A 89 11.37 3.67 -8.79
C GLU A 89 10.66 3.22 -7.52
N THR A 90 10.07 2.03 -7.53
CA THR A 90 9.59 1.36 -6.33
C THR A 90 10.13 -0.05 -6.28
N VAL A 91 10.59 -0.47 -5.11
CA VAL A 91 11.03 -1.82 -4.81
C VAL A 91 10.21 -2.31 -3.63
N GLN A 92 9.58 -3.46 -3.78
CA GLN A 92 8.78 -4.12 -2.75
C GLN A 92 9.32 -5.52 -2.53
N GLN A 93 9.71 -5.82 -1.29
CA GLN A 93 10.11 -7.13 -0.86
C GLN A 93 9.13 -7.63 0.21
N LEU A 94 8.40 -8.70 -0.13
CA LEU A 94 7.42 -9.35 0.74
C LEU A 94 7.95 -10.72 1.13
N GLY A 95 8.47 -10.83 2.35
CA GLY A 95 9.13 -12.05 2.83
C GLY A 95 10.40 -12.38 2.04
N ALA A 96 10.80 -13.65 2.05
CA ALA A 96 12.04 -14.09 1.42
C ALA A 96 11.95 -14.29 -0.10
N MET A 97 10.74 -14.48 -0.64
CA MET A 97 10.55 -14.97 -2.00
C MET A 97 10.09 -13.91 -2.98
N THR A 98 9.31 -12.92 -2.56
CA THR A 98 8.65 -11.99 -3.48
C THR A 98 9.40 -10.67 -3.49
N MET A 99 10.09 -10.39 -4.59
CA MET A 99 10.66 -9.08 -4.90
C MET A 99 10.00 -8.55 -6.17
N MET A 100 9.47 -7.35 -6.08
CA MET A 100 8.91 -6.61 -7.20
C MET A 100 9.63 -5.27 -7.33
N LYS A 101 9.96 -4.89 -8.55
CA LYS A 101 10.51 -3.58 -8.86
C LYS A 101 9.73 -2.97 -10.00
N VAL A 102 9.45 -1.68 -9.92
CA VAL A 102 8.90 -0.89 -11.03
C VAL A 102 9.67 0.40 -11.12
N ALA A 103 10.18 0.72 -12.31
CA ALA A 103 10.83 1.98 -12.61
C ALA A 103 10.16 2.64 -13.81
N GLY A 104 10.05 3.96 -13.77
CA GLY A 104 9.47 4.75 -14.85
C GLY A 104 10.31 6.00 -15.14
N THR A 105 10.47 6.33 -16.42
CA THR A 105 11.06 7.62 -16.86
C THR A 105 10.00 8.39 -17.63
N ILE A 106 9.82 9.67 -17.30
CA ILE A 106 8.87 10.57 -17.95
C ILE A 106 9.63 11.41 -18.98
N ASP A 107 9.19 11.39 -20.23
CA ASP A 107 9.73 12.24 -21.29
C ASP A 107 9.05 13.63 -21.34
N ASP A 108 9.56 14.53 -22.18
CA ASP A 108 9.00 15.88 -22.32
C ASP A 108 7.61 15.92 -22.96
N ALA A 109 7.21 14.86 -23.67
CA ALA A 109 5.86 14.72 -24.21
C ALA A 109 4.85 14.17 -23.18
N GLY A 110 5.34 13.76 -21.99
CA GLY A 110 4.53 13.17 -20.93
C GLY A 110 4.27 11.68 -21.12
N ALA A 111 5.00 10.99 -21.99
CA ALA A 111 4.98 9.54 -22.04
C ALA A 111 5.91 8.95 -20.96
N VAL A 112 5.45 7.88 -20.32
CA VAL A 112 6.19 7.15 -19.29
C VAL A 112 6.65 5.83 -19.87
N GLU A 113 7.96 5.63 -19.95
CA GLU A 113 8.56 4.33 -20.23
C GLU A 113 8.70 3.55 -18.93
N LEU A 114 8.08 2.38 -18.85
CA LEU A 114 8.03 1.55 -17.66
C LEU A 114 8.84 0.28 -17.83
N THR A 115 9.65 -0.01 -16.83
CA THR A 115 10.30 -1.31 -16.66
C THR A 115 9.83 -1.89 -15.33
N SER A 116 9.16 -3.03 -15.38
CA SER A 116 8.75 -3.77 -14.19
C SER A 116 9.47 -5.10 -14.14
N SER A 117 9.92 -5.52 -12.97
CA SER A 117 10.46 -6.86 -12.76
C SER A 117 9.86 -7.52 -11.53
N SER A 118 9.63 -8.82 -11.66
CA SER A 118 9.08 -9.67 -10.60
C SER A 118 9.69 -11.05 -10.75
N MET A 119 10.19 -11.65 -9.66
CA MET A 119 10.76 -13.00 -9.67
C MET A 119 11.83 -13.26 -10.75
N GLY A 120 12.58 -12.22 -11.16
CA GLY A 120 13.63 -12.29 -12.18
C GLY A 120 13.18 -12.11 -13.64
N GLN A 121 11.88 -11.95 -13.91
CA GLN A 121 11.38 -11.58 -15.25
C GLN A 121 11.22 -10.08 -15.36
N GLU A 122 11.58 -9.50 -16.51
CA GLU A 122 11.42 -8.08 -16.82
C GLU A 122 10.33 -7.89 -17.89
N GLN A 123 9.47 -6.90 -17.70
CA GLN A 123 8.43 -6.48 -18.64
C GLN A 123 8.53 -4.99 -18.87
N LYS A 124 8.53 -4.59 -20.13
CA LYS A 124 8.51 -3.19 -20.55
C LYS A 124 7.13 -2.81 -21.07
N SER A 125 6.69 -1.60 -20.73
CA SER A 125 5.42 -1.04 -21.20
C SER A 125 5.49 0.47 -21.24
N THR A 126 4.47 1.12 -21.81
CA THR A 126 4.36 2.58 -21.81
C THR A 126 2.98 3.00 -21.31
N MET A 127 2.90 4.19 -20.71
CA MET A 127 1.64 4.82 -20.33
C MET A 127 1.75 6.34 -20.43
N PRO A 128 0.66 7.08 -20.63
CA PRO A 128 0.68 8.53 -20.47
C PRO A 128 0.83 8.91 -18.99
N TRP A 129 1.61 9.95 -18.69
CA TRP A 129 1.66 10.54 -17.37
C TRP A 129 0.28 11.14 -17.04
N PRO A 130 -0.30 10.86 -15.86
CA PRO A 130 -1.57 11.44 -15.50
C PRO A 130 -1.45 12.97 -15.38
N ALA A 131 -2.29 13.69 -16.13
CA ALA A 131 -2.24 15.15 -16.18
C ALA A 131 -2.39 15.76 -14.78
N GLY A 132 -1.48 16.68 -14.42
CA GLY A 132 -1.50 17.38 -13.13
C GLY A 132 -1.04 16.55 -11.93
N ALA A 133 -0.70 15.26 -12.11
CA ALA A 133 -0.21 14.46 -11.01
C ALA A 133 1.20 14.90 -10.59
N VAL A 134 1.38 15.02 -9.27
CA VAL A 134 2.66 15.35 -8.64
C VAL A 134 3.28 14.12 -7.97
N MET A 135 4.57 14.18 -7.68
CA MET A 135 5.26 13.25 -6.78
C MET A 135 5.66 13.98 -5.49
N ALA A 136 6.62 13.44 -4.73
CA ALA A 136 6.93 13.89 -3.38
C ALA A 136 7.37 15.36 -3.30
N GLU A 137 8.24 15.82 -4.22
CA GLU A 137 8.70 17.22 -4.21
C GLU A 137 7.61 18.20 -4.64
N GLY A 138 6.85 17.86 -5.70
CA GLY A 138 5.70 18.67 -6.12
C GLY A 138 4.65 18.80 -5.02
N LEU A 139 4.36 17.71 -4.30
CA LEU A 139 3.48 17.72 -3.13
C LEU A 139 4.02 18.60 -2.00
N ARG A 140 5.33 18.55 -1.75
CA ARG A 140 6.00 19.36 -0.74
C ARG A 140 5.90 20.85 -1.06
N LEU A 141 6.21 21.24 -2.30
CA LEU A 141 6.11 22.62 -2.75
C LEU A 141 4.67 23.14 -2.66
N LEU A 142 3.69 22.32 -3.07
CA LEU A 142 2.26 22.67 -2.93
C LEU A 142 1.86 22.86 -1.47
N THR A 143 2.34 22.00 -0.58
CA THR A 143 2.06 22.10 0.87
C THR A 143 2.68 23.36 1.47
N LEU A 144 3.91 23.70 1.05
CA LEU A 144 4.59 24.95 1.44
C LEU A 144 3.83 26.19 0.99
N GLU A 145 3.32 26.18 -0.25
CA GLU A 145 2.53 27.27 -0.83
C GLU A 145 1.21 27.48 -0.07
N ASN A 146 0.51 26.39 0.26
CA ASN A 146 -0.76 26.47 1.01
C ASN A 146 -0.58 26.86 2.48
N GLY A 147 0.56 26.50 3.08
CA GLY A 147 0.89 26.81 4.46
C GLY A 147 0.16 25.94 5.50
N LEU A 148 0.45 26.20 6.77
CA LEU A 148 -0.10 25.46 7.92
C LEU A 148 -1.19 26.23 8.69
N LYS A 149 -1.91 27.12 8.01
CA LYS A 149 -3.02 27.84 8.65
C LYS A 149 -4.19 26.88 8.90
N PRO A 150 -4.71 26.77 10.13
CA PRO A 150 -5.86 25.92 10.42
C PRO A 150 -7.06 26.26 9.53
N GLY A 151 -7.75 25.22 9.05
CA GLY A 151 -8.89 25.33 8.15
C GLY A 151 -8.54 25.40 6.66
N VAL A 152 -7.25 25.50 6.29
CA VAL A 152 -6.82 25.33 4.90
C VAL A 152 -7.12 23.90 4.46
N GLU A 153 -7.70 23.76 3.27
CA GLU A 153 -8.02 22.49 2.65
C GLU A 153 -7.74 22.58 1.15
N TYR A 154 -7.08 21.57 0.59
CA TYR A 154 -6.78 21.48 -0.83
C TYR A 154 -6.80 20.03 -1.30
N THR A 155 -6.93 19.86 -2.62
CA THR A 155 -6.88 18.56 -3.28
C THR A 155 -5.74 18.51 -4.27
N VAL A 156 -5.11 17.36 -4.38
CA VAL A 156 -4.00 17.10 -5.28
C VAL A 156 -4.03 15.66 -5.75
N ASP A 157 -3.68 15.45 -7.01
CA ASP A 157 -3.49 14.11 -7.56
C ASP A 157 -2.03 13.69 -7.35
N ILE A 158 -1.82 12.64 -6.55
CA ILE A 158 -0.48 12.12 -6.26
C ILE A 158 -0.27 10.88 -7.12
N PHE A 159 0.76 10.85 -7.95
CA PHE A 159 1.12 9.63 -8.66
C PHE A 159 1.69 8.62 -7.67
N SER A 160 1.09 7.43 -7.58
CA SER A 160 1.59 6.33 -6.74
C SER A 160 2.22 5.23 -7.60
N PRO A 161 3.55 5.06 -7.58
CA PRO A 161 4.26 4.00 -8.30
C PRO A 161 3.81 2.59 -7.94
N GLY A 162 3.38 2.34 -6.70
CA GLY A 162 2.92 1.00 -6.29
C GLY A 162 1.66 0.52 -7.05
N VAL A 163 0.75 1.44 -7.35
CA VAL A 163 -0.51 1.17 -8.08
C VAL A 163 -0.51 1.67 -9.52
N MET A 164 0.53 2.38 -9.95
CA MET A 164 0.69 2.88 -11.32
C MET A 164 -0.45 3.80 -11.77
N GLN A 165 -0.92 4.66 -10.87
CA GLN A 165 -2.02 5.58 -11.12
C GLN A 165 -1.92 6.82 -10.23
N ALA A 166 -2.56 7.90 -10.66
CA ALA A 166 -2.81 9.05 -9.82
C ALA A 166 -3.89 8.74 -8.79
N VAL A 167 -3.64 9.11 -7.54
CA VAL A 167 -4.54 8.95 -6.41
C VAL A 167 -4.99 10.34 -5.97
N ASN A 168 -6.29 10.60 -6.09
CA ASN A 168 -6.86 11.84 -5.64
C ASN A 168 -6.77 11.94 -4.11
N THR A 169 -6.12 12.99 -3.65
CA THR A 169 -5.77 13.18 -2.24
C THR A 169 -6.32 14.52 -1.76
N SER A 170 -7.07 14.49 -0.66
CA SER A 170 -7.51 15.68 0.05
C SER A 170 -6.62 15.88 1.27
N VAL A 171 -6.13 17.09 1.47
CA VAL A 171 -5.32 17.51 2.62
C VAL A 171 -6.08 18.59 3.36
N LYS A 172 -6.19 18.44 4.68
CA LYS A 172 -6.81 19.40 5.57
C LYS A 172 -5.90 19.73 6.73
N ILE A 173 -5.66 21.03 6.92
CA ILE A 173 -4.85 21.55 8.02
C ILE A 173 -5.74 21.80 9.24
N GLY A 174 -5.42 21.10 10.32
CA GLY A 174 -6.07 21.21 11.61
C GLY A 174 -5.39 22.19 12.56
N GLU A 175 -5.83 22.17 13.81
CA GLU A 175 -5.25 22.98 14.89
C GLU A 175 -3.93 22.38 15.39
N LYS A 176 -3.15 23.23 16.06
CA LYS A 176 -1.98 22.75 16.83
C LYS A 176 -2.42 22.02 18.09
N LYS A 177 -1.91 20.80 18.31
CA LYS A 177 -2.22 19.97 19.48
C LYS A 177 -0.94 19.50 20.18
N PRO A 178 -0.96 19.27 21.50
CA PRO A 178 0.12 18.57 22.18
C PRO A 178 0.16 17.11 21.70
N VAL A 179 1.33 16.67 21.24
CA VAL A 179 1.55 15.33 20.69
C VAL A 179 2.72 14.70 21.44
N ASP A 180 2.52 13.49 21.94
CA ASP A 180 3.58 12.68 22.55
C ASP A 180 4.44 12.02 21.45
N LEU A 181 5.75 12.30 21.50
CA LEU A 181 6.79 11.72 20.69
C LEU A 181 7.73 10.90 21.58
N LEU A 182 7.30 9.70 21.97
CA LEU A 182 8.08 8.77 22.81
C LEU A 182 8.41 9.37 24.20
N GLY A 183 7.42 9.99 24.84
CA GLY A 183 7.52 10.65 26.14
C GLY A 183 7.88 12.14 26.06
N ARG A 184 8.26 12.65 24.88
CA ARG A 184 8.45 14.09 24.65
C ARG A 184 7.18 14.71 24.08
N VAL A 185 6.51 15.56 24.84
CA VAL A 185 5.31 16.26 24.37
C VAL A 185 5.69 17.54 23.62
N VAL A 186 5.29 17.65 22.36
CA VAL A 186 5.55 18.80 21.48
C VAL A 186 4.22 19.30 20.90
N LYS A 187 4.07 20.62 20.76
CA LYS A 187 2.90 21.22 20.11
C LYS A 187 3.09 21.21 18.59
N LEU A 188 2.29 20.40 17.88
CA LEU A 188 2.41 20.17 16.43
C LEU A 188 1.09 20.45 15.72
N THR A 189 1.16 20.86 14.46
CA THR A 189 -0.03 21.07 13.61
C THR A 189 -0.54 19.73 13.12
N GLU A 190 -1.82 19.45 13.34
CA GLU A 190 -2.49 18.27 12.79
C GLU A 190 -2.76 18.45 11.30
N VAL A 191 -2.46 17.44 10.49
CA VAL A 191 -2.74 17.40 9.05
C VAL A 191 -3.47 16.10 8.77
N THR A 192 -4.70 16.19 8.28
CA THR A 192 -5.47 15.03 7.85
C THR A 192 -5.34 14.86 6.35
N THR A 193 -4.97 13.66 5.92
CA THR A 193 -4.86 13.32 4.51
C THR A 193 -5.83 12.19 4.18
N VAL A 194 -6.61 12.33 3.12
CA VAL A 194 -7.55 11.31 2.65
C VAL A 194 -7.21 10.94 1.21
N LEU A 195 -6.66 9.74 1.04
CA LEU A 195 -6.31 9.15 -0.25
C LEU A 195 -7.50 8.34 -0.77
N ARG A 196 -8.02 8.71 -1.95
CA ARG A 196 -9.10 7.97 -2.61
C ARG A 196 -8.49 6.97 -3.56
N MET A 197 -8.30 5.73 -3.11
CA MET A 197 -7.69 4.67 -3.91
C MET A 197 -8.73 4.02 -4.86
N PRO A 198 -8.54 4.11 -6.19
CA PRO A 198 -9.38 3.43 -7.17
C PRO A 198 -9.55 1.94 -6.85
N GLY A 199 -10.79 1.50 -6.62
CA GLY A 199 -11.13 0.10 -6.36
C GLY A 199 -10.81 -0.43 -4.95
N ALA A 200 -10.14 0.34 -4.10
CA ALA A 200 -9.74 -0.06 -2.74
C ALA A 200 -10.35 0.82 -1.62
N GLY A 201 -11.14 1.83 -1.98
CA GLY A 201 -11.83 2.70 -1.01
C GLY A 201 -11.01 3.93 -0.65
N GLN A 202 -11.24 4.48 0.54
CA GLN A 202 -10.50 5.64 1.04
C GLN A 202 -9.58 5.20 2.17
N LEU A 203 -8.34 5.71 2.15
CA LEU A 203 -7.39 5.60 3.24
C LEU A 203 -7.22 6.99 3.84
N SER A 204 -7.58 7.15 5.10
CA SER A 204 -7.31 8.39 5.83
C SER A 204 -6.10 8.20 6.72
N SER A 205 -5.22 9.19 6.79
CA SER A 205 -4.10 9.26 7.73
C SER A 205 -4.11 10.62 8.45
N THR A 206 -3.49 10.65 9.62
CA THR A 206 -3.27 11.88 10.38
C THR A 206 -1.78 12.04 10.64
N SER A 207 -1.21 13.14 10.19
CA SER A 207 0.18 13.50 10.41
C SER A 207 0.26 14.72 11.31
N PHE A 208 1.33 14.81 12.09
CA PHE A 208 1.61 15.90 13.00
C PHE A 208 2.94 16.54 12.61
N VAL A 209 2.87 17.80 12.19
CA VAL A 209 4.00 18.52 11.58
C VAL A 209 4.47 19.67 12.46
N ASP A 210 5.78 19.93 12.44
CA ASP A 210 6.37 21.10 13.09
C ASP A 210 6.20 22.38 12.25
N ASP A 211 6.66 23.53 12.77
CA ASP A 211 6.57 24.82 12.08
C ASP A 211 7.44 24.92 10.81
N LYS A 212 8.33 23.95 10.60
CA LYS A 212 9.10 23.79 9.37
C LYS A 212 8.44 22.79 8.41
N MET A 213 7.20 22.40 8.68
CA MET A 213 6.41 21.39 7.96
C MET A 213 7.03 19.99 7.97
N ARG A 214 7.93 19.68 8.92
CA ARG A 214 8.48 18.34 9.06
C ARG A 214 7.51 17.45 9.83
N THR A 215 7.19 16.29 9.27
CA THR A 215 6.32 15.31 9.93
C THR A 215 7.08 14.62 11.06
N LEU A 216 6.66 14.84 12.32
CA LEU A 216 7.27 14.20 13.48
C LEU A 216 6.49 12.98 13.97
N LYS A 217 5.22 12.88 13.60
CA LYS A 217 4.40 11.70 13.84
C LYS A 217 3.39 11.52 12.72
N SER A 218 3.11 10.29 12.31
CA SER A 218 1.99 9.94 11.44
C SER A 218 1.27 8.72 11.97
N VAL A 219 -0.05 8.71 11.81
CA VAL A 219 -0.93 7.64 12.25
C VAL A 219 -1.77 7.20 11.04
N VAL A 220 -1.65 5.94 10.67
CA VAL A 220 -2.35 5.33 9.54
C VAL A 220 -3.16 4.13 10.04
N PRO A 221 -4.51 4.20 10.05
CA PRO A 221 -5.36 3.06 10.33
C PRO A 221 -5.35 2.07 9.15
N ILE A 222 -4.87 0.85 9.38
CA ILE A 222 -4.80 -0.21 8.37
C ILE A 222 -5.38 -1.50 8.95
N ALA A 223 -6.40 -2.05 8.28
CA ALA A 223 -7.01 -3.32 8.65
C ALA A 223 -7.43 -3.43 10.13
N GLY A 224 -7.94 -2.33 10.71
CA GLY A 224 -8.36 -2.28 12.12
C GLY A 224 -7.23 -2.11 13.13
N MET A 225 -5.98 -1.96 12.67
CA MET A 225 -4.82 -1.63 13.50
C MET A 225 -4.40 -0.18 13.26
N GLN A 226 -3.76 0.42 14.26
CA GLN A 226 -3.08 1.71 14.11
C GLN A 226 -1.60 1.48 13.86
N VAL A 227 -1.12 1.97 12.73
CA VAL A 227 0.32 2.06 12.42
C VAL A 227 0.76 3.48 12.75
N GLU A 228 1.72 3.63 13.65
CA GLU A 228 2.29 4.92 14.03
C GLU A 228 3.73 5.00 13.55
N MET A 229 4.10 6.11 12.92
CA MET A 229 5.48 6.42 12.57
C MET A 229 5.89 7.63 13.38
N VAL A 230 6.97 7.53 14.16
CA VAL A 230 7.39 8.59 15.09
C VAL A 230 8.85 8.94 14.83
N ASP A 231 9.13 10.21 14.56
CA ASP A 231 10.48 10.77 14.42
C ASP A 231 11.32 10.48 15.66
N CYS A 232 12.54 9.97 15.44
CA CYS A 232 13.44 9.57 16.50
C CYS A 232 14.91 9.53 16.01
N PRO A 233 15.89 9.47 16.92
CA PRO A 233 17.28 9.25 16.54
C PRO A 233 17.47 7.96 15.75
N LYS A 234 18.42 7.98 14.81
CA LYS A 234 18.80 6.84 13.96
C LYS A 234 18.99 5.56 14.75
N GLU A 235 19.70 5.64 15.88
CA GLU A 235 20.03 4.50 16.72
C GLU A 235 18.77 3.83 17.29
N PHE A 236 17.74 4.62 17.60
CA PHE A 236 16.47 4.09 18.09
C PHE A 236 15.66 3.46 16.94
N ALA A 237 15.50 4.16 15.82
CA ALA A 237 14.78 3.64 14.65
C ALA A 237 15.35 2.29 14.19
N LEU A 238 16.67 2.23 14.01
CA LEU A 238 17.38 1.03 13.55
C LEU A 238 17.64 0.00 14.66
N GLY A 239 17.26 0.30 15.90
CA GLY A 239 17.34 -0.61 17.03
C GLY A 239 16.40 -1.82 16.88
N SER A 240 16.48 -2.74 17.84
CA SER A 240 15.68 -3.97 17.86
C SER A 240 14.17 -3.70 17.75
N ASN A 241 13.47 -4.62 17.09
CA ASN A 241 12.01 -4.61 17.04
C ASN A 241 11.45 -5.57 18.10
N ASP A 242 10.28 -5.21 18.62
CA ASP A 242 9.42 -6.09 19.38
C ASP A 242 8.79 -7.15 18.45
N VAL A 243 8.39 -8.28 19.05
CA VAL A 243 7.60 -9.29 18.34
C VAL A 243 6.12 -8.95 18.45
N LEU A 244 5.49 -8.69 17.31
CA LEU A 244 4.04 -8.58 17.17
C LEU A 244 3.54 -9.76 16.32
N ASP A 245 2.86 -10.72 16.95
CA ASP A 245 2.19 -11.80 16.22
C ASP A 245 0.76 -11.38 15.86
N LEU A 246 0.45 -11.43 14.56
CA LEU A 246 -0.86 -11.01 14.05
C LEU A 246 -1.85 -12.18 13.91
N ILE A 247 -1.46 -13.41 14.23
CA ILE A 247 -2.31 -14.58 13.97
C ILE A 247 -3.65 -14.46 14.68
N ASP A 248 -3.67 -14.11 15.97
CA ASP A 248 -4.91 -14.05 16.75
C ASP A 248 -5.89 -12.98 16.25
N ARG A 249 -5.40 -11.98 15.49
CA ARG A 249 -6.22 -10.93 14.88
C ARG A 249 -6.79 -11.33 13.52
N MET A 250 -6.17 -12.29 12.83
CA MET A 250 -6.58 -12.73 11.50
C MET A 250 -7.62 -13.86 11.52
N PHE A 251 -7.82 -14.51 12.67
CA PHE A 251 -8.71 -15.68 12.79
C PHE A 251 -9.85 -15.42 13.77
N VAL A 252 -11.02 -15.94 13.41
CA VAL A 252 -12.15 -16.09 14.34
C VAL A 252 -12.17 -17.54 14.78
N LYS A 253 -12.33 -17.79 16.09
CA LYS A 253 -12.45 -19.16 16.61
C LYS A 253 -13.68 -19.82 16.01
N SER A 254 -13.51 -21.03 15.47
CA SER A 254 -14.65 -21.83 15.04
C SER A 254 -15.54 -22.15 16.25
N PRO A 255 -16.87 -21.95 16.16
CA PRO A 255 -17.77 -22.29 17.26
C PRO A 255 -17.89 -23.81 17.48
N GLN A 256 -17.46 -24.63 16.51
CA GLN A 256 -17.51 -26.09 16.55
C GLN A 256 -16.23 -26.68 15.92
N PRO A 257 -15.73 -27.83 16.41
CA PRO A 257 -14.69 -28.60 15.72
C PRO A 257 -15.14 -29.04 14.32
N ILE A 258 -14.19 -29.16 13.38
CA ILE A 258 -14.43 -29.68 12.03
C ILE A 258 -13.54 -30.92 11.86
N ASP A 259 -14.09 -32.10 12.11
CA ASP A 259 -13.31 -33.33 12.23
C ASP A 259 -12.79 -33.87 10.88
N ASN A 260 -13.56 -33.70 9.79
CA ASN A 260 -13.17 -34.15 8.45
C ASN A 260 -13.53 -33.13 7.36
N PRO A 261 -12.78 -32.02 7.24
CA PRO A 261 -13.08 -30.97 6.28
C PRO A 261 -13.00 -31.44 4.82
N GLY A 262 -12.20 -32.48 4.52
CA GLY A 262 -12.04 -33.01 3.16
C GLY A 262 -13.25 -33.77 2.62
N ALA A 263 -14.11 -34.30 3.49
CA ALA A 263 -15.35 -34.98 3.11
C ALA A 263 -16.55 -34.03 2.99
N ALA A 264 -16.42 -32.77 3.45
CA ALA A 264 -17.51 -31.81 3.44
C ALA A 264 -17.83 -31.36 2.00
N SER A 265 -19.09 -31.47 1.60
CA SER A 265 -19.58 -30.96 0.31
C SER A 265 -19.88 -29.46 0.34
N SER A 266 -20.10 -28.90 1.52
CA SER A 266 -20.26 -27.46 1.79
C SER A 266 -20.06 -27.17 3.27
N ILE A 267 -19.76 -25.91 3.60
CA ILE A 267 -19.77 -25.40 4.98
C ILE A 267 -20.55 -24.09 4.97
N THR A 268 -21.48 -23.93 5.93
CA THR A 268 -22.23 -22.69 6.09
C THR A 268 -21.89 -22.03 7.41
N TYR A 269 -21.49 -20.76 7.36
CA TYR A 269 -21.24 -19.91 8.53
C TYR A 269 -22.37 -18.90 8.69
N VAL A 270 -22.77 -18.64 9.93
CA VAL A 270 -23.62 -17.50 10.28
C VAL A 270 -22.75 -16.47 10.99
N ILE A 271 -22.42 -15.40 10.29
CA ILE A 271 -21.51 -14.35 10.76
C ILE A 271 -22.35 -13.21 11.31
N ARG A 272 -22.08 -12.80 12.55
CA ARG A 272 -22.67 -11.62 13.17
C ARG A 272 -21.65 -10.47 13.09
N PRO A 273 -21.90 -9.41 12.32
CA PRO A 273 -21.07 -8.21 12.35
C PRO A 273 -21.00 -7.62 13.77
N ALA A 274 -19.85 -7.05 14.13
CA ALA A 274 -19.72 -6.26 15.34
C ALA A 274 -20.61 -5.00 15.26
N GLN A 275 -20.96 -4.41 16.40
CA GLN A 275 -21.79 -3.21 16.43
C GLN A 275 -21.14 -2.07 15.63
N GLY A 276 -21.89 -1.49 14.70
CA GLY A 276 -21.39 -0.43 13.81
C GLY A 276 -20.49 -0.91 12.67
N ALA A 277 -20.15 -2.20 12.60
CA ALA A 277 -19.40 -2.76 11.48
C ALA A 277 -20.33 -2.98 10.28
N ASP A 278 -20.06 -2.28 9.19
CA ASP A 278 -20.68 -2.55 7.90
C ASP A 278 -19.64 -3.06 6.91
N PHE A 279 -19.72 -4.34 6.59
CA PHE A 279 -18.85 -4.97 5.62
C PHE A 279 -19.65 -5.87 4.68
N THR A 280 -19.08 -6.08 3.50
CA THR A 280 -19.60 -7.00 2.49
C THR A 280 -18.60 -8.11 2.28
N ILE A 281 -19.05 -9.36 2.45
CA ILE A 281 -18.27 -10.51 2.01
C ILE A 281 -18.57 -10.71 0.53
N PRO A 282 -17.56 -10.75 -0.36
CA PRO A 282 -17.81 -10.96 -1.78
C PRO A 282 -18.38 -12.36 -2.03
N SER A 283 -19.32 -12.48 -2.97
CA SER A 283 -19.76 -13.78 -3.49
C SER A 283 -18.99 -14.13 -4.75
N SER A 284 -18.65 -15.41 -4.91
CA SER A 284 -17.98 -15.99 -6.08
C SER A 284 -18.47 -17.43 -6.29
N ASP A 285 -17.96 -18.12 -7.31
CA ASP A 285 -18.43 -19.47 -7.65
C ASP A 285 -18.27 -20.47 -6.49
N ASN A 286 -17.26 -20.27 -5.63
CA ASN A 286 -16.96 -21.11 -4.47
C ASN A 286 -17.55 -20.59 -3.15
N GLN A 287 -18.18 -19.42 -3.11
CA GLN A 287 -18.80 -18.91 -1.89
C GLN A 287 -19.97 -17.97 -2.17
N THR A 288 -21.06 -18.11 -1.41
CA THR A 288 -22.23 -17.22 -1.49
C THR A 288 -22.44 -16.56 -0.14
N ALA A 289 -22.38 -15.24 -0.12
CA ALA A 289 -22.71 -14.43 1.04
C ALA A 289 -24.10 -13.78 0.86
N GLN A 290 -24.97 -13.96 1.84
CA GLN A 290 -26.30 -13.36 1.89
C GLN A 290 -26.52 -12.67 3.24
N ARG A 291 -26.87 -11.38 3.21
CA ARG A 291 -27.30 -10.68 4.43
C ARG A 291 -28.74 -11.06 4.77
N LEU A 292 -28.96 -11.49 6.01
CA LEU A 292 -30.24 -11.90 6.56
C LEU A 292 -31.03 -10.69 7.07
N PRO A 293 -32.36 -10.80 7.27
CA PRO A 293 -33.21 -9.69 7.73
C PRO A 293 -32.79 -9.09 9.08
N ASP A 294 -32.14 -9.88 9.93
CA ASP A 294 -31.64 -9.46 11.24
C ASP A 294 -30.21 -8.88 11.20
N GLY A 295 -29.68 -8.64 9.99
CA GLY A 295 -28.37 -8.06 9.77
C GLY A 295 -27.19 -9.04 9.85
N ARG A 296 -27.41 -10.32 10.21
CA ARG A 296 -26.38 -11.37 10.11
C ARG A 296 -26.06 -11.69 8.65
N ILE A 297 -24.94 -12.36 8.41
CA ILE A 297 -24.52 -12.80 7.08
C ILE A 297 -24.46 -14.33 7.08
N SER A 298 -25.26 -14.97 6.22
CA SER A 298 -25.08 -16.38 5.87
C SER A 298 -24.00 -16.50 4.81
N LEU A 299 -22.92 -17.21 5.10
CA LEU A 299 -21.82 -17.47 4.18
C LEU A 299 -21.75 -18.98 3.91
N GLU A 300 -22.21 -19.40 2.74
CA GLU A 300 -22.06 -20.77 2.25
C GLU A 300 -20.79 -20.86 1.43
N ILE A 301 -19.91 -21.81 1.75
CA ILE A 301 -18.70 -22.13 1.00
C ILE A 301 -18.86 -23.54 0.45
N LYS A 302 -18.65 -23.71 -0.85
CA LYS A 302 -18.73 -25.01 -1.53
C LYS A 302 -17.62 -25.17 -2.57
N PRO A 303 -17.08 -26.38 -2.76
CA PRO A 303 -16.13 -26.63 -3.83
C PRO A 303 -16.74 -26.30 -5.20
N VAL A 304 -16.00 -25.58 -6.04
CA VAL A 304 -16.39 -25.38 -7.45
C VAL A 304 -15.98 -26.61 -8.21
N ARG A 305 -16.97 -27.28 -8.82
CA ARG A 305 -16.68 -28.29 -9.84
C ARG A 305 -16.33 -27.55 -11.12
N VAL A 306 -15.14 -27.84 -11.64
CA VAL A 306 -14.74 -27.36 -12.98
C VAL A 306 -15.81 -27.81 -13.98
N SER A 307 -16.41 -26.86 -14.69
CA SER A 307 -17.38 -27.16 -15.72
C SER A 307 -16.74 -28.06 -16.77
N LYS A 308 -17.34 -29.24 -17.02
CA LYS A 308 -16.89 -30.15 -18.08
C LYS A 308 -17.08 -29.45 -19.43
N GLY A 309 -16.04 -29.42 -20.27
CA GLY A 309 -16.13 -28.97 -21.67
C GLY A 309 -15.25 -27.78 -22.07
N GLY A 310 -14.52 -27.17 -21.13
CA GLY A 310 -13.48 -26.19 -21.48
C GLY A 310 -12.25 -26.90 -22.07
N THR A 311 -11.79 -26.46 -23.25
CA THR A 311 -10.49 -26.86 -23.77
C THR A 311 -9.47 -25.79 -23.40
N PHE A 312 -8.35 -26.21 -22.81
CA PHE A 312 -7.21 -25.35 -22.52
C PHE A 312 -6.08 -25.64 -23.53
N PRO A 313 -5.33 -24.63 -23.99
CA PRO A 313 -5.55 -23.19 -23.75
C PRO A 313 -6.85 -22.69 -24.42
N TYR A 314 -7.41 -21.58 -23.93
CA TYR A 314 -8.62 -20.97 -24.50
C TYR A 314 -8.39 -20.60 -25.97
N LYS A 315 -9.24 -21.15 -26.87
CA LYS A 315 -9.16 -20.93 -28.34
C LYS A 315 -10.26 -20.04 -28.90
N GLY A 316 -11.09 -19.44 -28.03
CA GLY A 316 -12.16 -18.55 -28.46
C GLY A 316 -11.66 -17.14 -28.78
N ASP A 317 -12.59 -16.28 -29.16
CA ASP A 317 -12.36 -14.90 -29.60
C ASP A 317 -12.92 -13.85 -28.64
N ASP A 318 -13.44 -14.25 -27.46
CA ASP A 318 -13.95 -13.29 -26.47
C ASP A 318 -12.80 -12.38 -25.98
N PRO A 319 -12.87 -11.05 -26.23
CA PRO A 319 -11.79 -10.13 -25.89
C PRO A 319 -11.48 -10.10 -24.40
N LYS A 320 -12.47 -10.30 -23.51
CA LYS A 320 -12.27 -10.28 -22.06
C LYS A 320 -11.56 -11.54 -21.58
N LEU A 321 -11.88 -12.69 -22.17
CA LEU A 321 -11.21 -13.94 -21.83
C LEU A 321 -9.78 -13.95 -22.36
N LEU A 322 -9.57 -13.45 -23.58
CA LEU A 322 -8.22 -13.27 -24.12
C LEU A 322 -7.38 -12.36 -23.21
N GLU A 323 -7.91 -11.22 -22.79
CA GLU A 323 -7.22 -10.33 -21.84
C GLU A 323 -6.92 -11.02 -20.51
N ALA A 324 -7.86 -11.81 -19.96
CA ALA A 324 -7.66 -12.52 -18.70
C ALA A 324 -6.61 -13.64 -18.78
N THR A 325 -6.28 -14.14 -19.98
CA THR A 325 -5.21 -15.13 -20.18
C THR A 325 -3.82 -14.53 -20.33
N LYS A 326 -3.72 -13.20 -20.52
CA LYS A 326 -2.44 -12.52 -20.64
C LYS A 326 -1.66 -12.58 -19.31
N PRO A 327 -0.33 -12.68 -19.37
CA PRO A 327 0.49 -12.57 -18.18
C PRO A 327 0.34 -11.19 -17.54
N THR A 328 0.53 -11.13 -16.23
CA THR A 328 0.57 -9.89 -15.45
C THR A 328 1.81 -9.89 -14.57
N ARG A 329 2.17 -8.74 -14.01
CA ARG A 329 3.28 -8.63 -13.02
C ARG A 329 3.13 -9.55 -11.80
N PHE A 330 1.91 -9.99 -11.50
CA PHE A 330 1.59 -10.90 -10.39
C PHE A 330 1.32 -12.34 -10.83
N LEU A 331 1.13 -12.58 -12.12
CA LEU A 331 0.79 -13.89 -12.70
C LEU A 331 1.53 -14.06 -14.02
N GLN A 332 2.73 -14.63 -13.95
CA GLN A 332 3.67 -14.75 -15.07
C GLN A 332 3.39 -16.02 -15.87
N SER A 333 2.18 -16.15 -16.43
CA SER A 333 1.74 -17.34 -17.17
C SER A 333 2.60 -17.68 -18.39
N ASP A 334 3.46 -16.76 -18.82
CA ASP A 334 4.42 -16.86 -19.91
C ASP A 334 5.84 -17.28 -19.48
N ASP A 335 6.16 -17.38 -18.18
CA ASP A 335 7.47 -17.82 -17.72
C ASP A 335 7.73 -19.28 -18.17
N LYS A 336 8.84 -19.49 -18.86
CA LYS A 336 9.20 -20.79 -19.44
C LYS A 336 9.19 -21.92 -18.41
N ARG A 337 9.62 -21.68 -17.16
CA ARG A 337 9.64 -22.71 -16.11
C ARG A 337 8.23 -23.07 -15.67
N ILE A 338 7.32 -22.09 -15.59
CA ILE A 338 5.90 -22.31 -15.27
C ILE A 338 5.24 -23.11 -16.40
N VAL A 339 5.49 -22.73 -17.65
CA VAL A 339 4.98 -23.45 -18.83
C VAL A 339 5.53 -24.88 -18.89
N ASP A 340 6.82 -25.08 -18.64
CA ASP A 340 7.45 -26.39 -18.65
C ASP A 340 6.91 -27.29 -17.52
N LEU A 341 6.68 -26.74 -16.32
CA LEU A 341 6.06 -27.46 -15.20
C LEU A 341 4.59 -27.81 -15.48
N ALA A 342 3.82 -26.87 -16.05
CA ALA A 342 2.42 -27.10 -16.39
C ALA A 342 2.24 -28.20 -17.45
N ARG A 343 3.23 -28.39 -18.35
CA ARG A 343 3.23 -29.48 -19.34
C ARG A 343 3.55 -30.85 -18.76
N GLN A 344 4.07 -30.92 -17.53
CA GLN A 344 4.36 -32.18 -16.84
C GLN A 344 3.17 -32.70 -16.02
N ALA A 345 2.18 -31.84 -15.73
CA ALA A 345 0.97 -32.15 -14.98
C ALA A 345 -0.15 -32.70 -15.89
#